data_AF-A0A7S2DUZ1-F1
#
_entry.id   AF-A0A7S2DUZ1-F1
#
_cell.length_a   1.000
_cell.length_b   1.000
_cell.length_c   1.000
_cell.angle_alpha   90.00
_cell.angle_beta   90.00
_cell.angle_gamma   90.00
#
_symmetry.space_group_name_H-M   'P 1'
#
loop_
_entity.id
_entity.type
_entity.pdbx_description
1 polymer ?
#
loop_
_entity_poly.entity_id
_entity_poly.type
_entity_poly.pdbx_seq_one_letter_code
_entity_poly.pdbx_strand_id
1 'polypeptide(L)'
;HTFFTLPEYTAWKEGNNEGRGWKCKYYKGLGTSTSEEAREYFADIDNHEINFSYSGPEDDNLIDMAFHPKRADDRKQWIGGCEEGTFVDHSESELSYADFVNKELVLFAKYDVERAIPSMVDGFKPGQRKVVFGAFKKKLTSEIKVAQLAGYIAEHSSYHHGETSLQGTIVGLAQKHVGSNNINLFMPNGQFGSRLQGGKDHAAARYIHTSLSRTARRLMPEEDDPVLEYLNDEGMSIEPRWYCPVIPLVLVNGADGIGTGWSTSVPNYNPRDLIANIRRYIRKEPMEPMVPWY
;
A
#
# COMPACT_ATOMS: atom_id res chain seq x y z
N HIS A 1 13.81 15.97 21.33
CA HIS A 1 12.60 15.19 21.67
C HIS A 1 12.65 13.90 20.90
N THR A 2 12.27 12.80 21.53
CA THR A 2 12.14 11.47 20.93
C THR A 2 10.69 11.05 21.12
N PHE A 3 10.09 10.50 20.08
CA PHE A 3 8.71 10.03 20.08
C PHE A 3 8.72 8.59 19.59
N PHE A 4 8.07 7.69 20.33
CA PHE A 4 8.05 6.26 19.99
C PHE A 4 6.83 5.93 19.12
N THR A 5 5.79 6.76 19.19
CA THR A 5 4.60 6.61 18.34
C THR A 5 4.33 7.83 17.45
N LEU A 6 3.64 7.57 16.33
CA LEU A 6 3.22 8.64 15.42
C LEU A 6 2.15 9.56 16.04
N PRO A 7 1.17 9.07 16.82
CA PRO A 7 0.24 9.94 17.54
C PRO A 7 0.92 10.92 18.52
N GLU A 8 1.91 10.46 19.29
CA GLU A 8 2.69 11.34 20.18
C GLU A 8 3.39 12.46 19.40
N TYR A 9 4.08 12.09 18.32
CA TYR A 9 4.75 13.06 17.45
C TYR A 9 3.75 14.05 16.84
N THR A 10 2.58 13.57 16.40
CA THR A 10 1.54 14.40 15.78
C THR A 10 0.97 15.40 16.78
N ALA A 11 0.63 14.95 17.98
CA ALA A 11 0.16 15.82 19.07
C ALA A 11 1.21 16.88 19.45
N TRP A 12 2.49 16.48 19.54
CA TRP A 12 3.57 17.45 19.77
C TRP A 12 3.66 18.45 18.62
N LYS A 13 3.60 18.00 17.37
CA LYS A 13 3.73 18.86 16.19
C LYS A 13 2.62 19.92 16.12
N GLU A 14 1.37 19.52 16.35
CA GLU A 14 0.20 20.43 16.40
C GLU A 14 0.36 21.47 17.52
N GLY A 15 0.83 21.05 18.70
CA GLY A 15 1.09 21.95 19.83
C GLY A 15 2.30 22.88 19.63
N ASN A 16 3.17 22.62 18.63
CA ASN A 16 4.46 23.29 18.47
C ASN A 16 4.63 23.90 17.07
N ASN A 17 3.68 24.76 16.65
CA ASN A 17 3.75 25.52 15.39
C ASN A 17 3.98 24.62 14.16
N GLU A 18 3.29 23.49 14.10
CA GLU A 18 3.41 22.49 13.02
C GLU A 18 4.84 21.92 12.87
N GLY A 19 5.64 21.96 13.94
CA GLY A 19 7.04 21.54 13.94
C GLY A 19 7.98 22.48 13.17
N ARG A 20 7.54 23.69 12.79
CA ARG A 20 8.37 24.65 12.06
C ARG A 20 9.59 25.06 12.88
N GLY A 21 10.77 25.01 12.24
CA GLY A 21 12.06 25.33 12.87
C GLY A 21 12.78 24.11 13.47
N TRP A 22 12.15 22.95 13.49
CA TRP A 22 12.75 21.70 13.94
C TRP A 22 13.21 20.84 12.76
N LYS A 23 14.30 20.10 12.96
CA LYS A 23 14.74 19.07 12.02
C LYS A 23 14.20 17.72 12.49
N CYS A 24 13.37 17.08 11.69
CA CYS A 24 12.80 15.78 11.99
C CYS A 24 13.60 14.67 11.27
N LYS A 25 13.80 13.54 11.95
CA LYS A 25 14.41 12.33 11.38
C LYS A 25 13.58 11.13 11.85
N TYR A 26 13.13 10.31 10.91
CA TYR A 26 12.35 9.12 11.17
C TYR A 26 13.24 7.88 11.26
N TYR A 27 12.99 7.01 12.23
CA TYR A 27 13.75 5.78 12.49
C TYR A 27 12.87 4.56 12.19
N LYS A 28 12.82 4.14 10.92
CA LYS A 28 11.93 3.04 10.46
C LYS A 28 12.51 1.65 10.65
N GLY A 29 13.84 1.56 10.65
CA GLY A 29 14.55 0.30 10.86
C GLY A 29 15.71 0.52 11.83
N LEU A 30 16.08 -0.54 12.54
CA LEU A 30 17.16 -0.50 13.52
C LEU A 30 18.50 -0.03 12.91
N GLY A 31 18.71 -0.27 11.61
CA GLY A 31 19.90 0.18 10.89
C GLY A 31 20.00 1.70 10.65
N THR A 32 18.94 2.47 10.95
CA THR A 32 18.99 3.94 10.91
C THR A 32 19.74 4.51 12.12
N SER A 33 19.77 3.77 13.23
CA SER A 33 20.49 4.14 14.44
C SER A 33 21.99 3.90 14.28
N THR A 34 22.78 4.87 14.70
CA THR A 34 24.24 4.78 14.73
C THR A 34 24.70 3.93 15.92
N SER A 35 25.96 3.50 15.90
CA SER A 35 26.55 2.78 17.04
C SER A 35 26.70 3.65 18.29
N GLU A 36 26.74 4.98 18.13
CA GLU A 36 26.77 5.93 19.25
C GLU A 36 25.39 6.01 19.90
N GLU A 37 24.35 6.28 19.13
CA GLU A 37 22.95 6.25 19.59
C GLU A 37 22.59 4.89 20.22
N ALA A 38 23.06 3.78 19.65
CA ALA A 38 22.85 2.47 20.25
C ALA A 38 23.46 2.36 21.66
N ARG A 39 24.67 2.89 21.88
CA ARG A 39 25.26 2.92 23.23
C ARG A 39 24.47 3.80 24.18
N GLU A 40 23.89 4.90 23.70
CA GLU A 40 22.99 5.75 24.48
C GLU A 40 21.73 4.98 24.89
N TYR A 41 21.10 4.25 23.96
CA TYR A 41 19.93 3.41 24.26
C TYR A 41 20.24 2.32 25.29
N PHE A 42 21.38 1.63 25.15
CA PHE A 42 21.79 0.60 26.12
C PHE A 42 22.28 1.17 27.46
N ALA A 43 22.77 2.41 27.49
CA ALA A 43 23.13 3.10 28.73
C ALA A 43 21.88 3.51 29.51
N ASP A 44 20.78 3.79 28.81
CA ASP A 44 19.46 4.12 29.35
C ASP A 44 18.45 2.99 29.08
N ILE A 45 18.87 1.75 29.33
CA ILE A 45 18.10 0.55 28.94
C ILE A 45 16.73 0.51 29.60
N ASP A 46 16.62 0.99 30.83
CA ASP A 46 15.36 0.99 31.60
C ASP A 46 14.25 1.81 30.91
N ASN A 47 14.61 2.84 30.11
CA ASN A 47 13.67 3.63 29.31
C ASN A 47 13.46 3.08 27.88
N HIS A 48 14.19 2.03 27.50
CA HIS A 48 14.11 1.37 26.19
C HIS A 48 13.71 -0.11 26.31
N GLU A 49 13.37 -0.55 27.52
CA GLU A 49 12.92 -1.90 27.85
C GLU A 49 11.45 -1.84 28.28
N ILE A 50 10.63 -2.67 27.66
CA ILE A 50 9.23 -2.84 28.00
C ILE A 50 9.03 -4.30 28.39
N ASN A 51 8.59 -4.53 29.62
CA ASN A 51 8.31 -5.86 30.13
C ASN A 51 6.90 -6.29 29.75
N PHE A 52 6.76 -7.47 29.15
CA PHE A 52 5.44 -8.01 28.83
C PHE A 52 4.80 -8.66 30.05
N SER A 53 3.56 -8.28 30.35
CA SER A 53 2.81 -8.83 31.48
C SER A 53 1.70 -9.76 31.02
N TYR A 54 1.66 -10.94 31.65
CA TYR A 54 0.61 -11.94 31.44
C TYR A 54 -0.43 -11.84 32.56
N SER A 55 -1.67 -11.61 32.16
CA SER A 55 -2.82 -11.36 33.03
C SER A 55 -3.79 -12.55 33.12
N GLY A 56 -3.57 -13.62 32.35
CA GLY A 56 -4.31 -14.86 32.44
C GLY A 56 -4.89 -15.35 31.11
N PRO A 57 -5.92 -16.22 31.15
CA PRO A 57 -6.48 -16.90 29.98
C PRO A 57 -7.03 -15.97 28.87
N GLU A 58 -7.30 -14.71 29.18
CA GLU A 58 -7.73 -13.74 28.17
C GLU A 58 -6.61 -13.43 27.17
N ASP A 59 -5.37 -13.33 27.63
CA ASP A 59 -4.19 -13.13 26.78
C ASP A 59 -3.98 -14.33 25.85
N ASP A 60 -4.15 -15.54 26.37
CA ASP A 60 -4.06 -16.76 25.55
C ASP A 60 -5.10 -16.76 24.43
N ASN A 61 -6.33 -16.37 24.74
CA ASN A 61 -7.40 -16.26 23.76
C ASN A 61 -7.14 -15.16 22.72
N LEU A 62 -6.53 -14.04 23.10
CA LEU A 62 -6.18 -12.95 22.18
C LEU A 62 -5.04 -13.36 21.23
N ILE A 63 -4.02 -14.04 21.74
CA ILE A 63 -2.93 -14.60 20.93
C ILE A 63 -3.50 -15.66 19.98
N ASP A 64 -4.35 -16.57 20.47
CA ASP A 64 -5.02 -17.56 19.63
C ASP A 64 -5.89 -16.89 18.54
N MET A 65 -6.67 -15.85 18.89
CA MET A 65 -7.45 -15.07 17.91
C MET A 65 -6.56 -14.48 16.81
N ALA A 66 -5.43 -13.89 17.19
CA ALA A 66 -4.52 -13.22 16.28
C ALA A 66 -3.86 -14.19 15.28
N PHE A 67 -3.47 -15.40 15.72
CA PHE A 67 -2.63 -16.29 14.90
C PHE A 67 -3.30 -17.59 14.45
N HIS A 68 -4.40 -18.02 15.08
CA HIS A 68 -5.02 -19.29 14.74
C HIS A 68 -5.72 -19.22 13.36
N PRO A 69 -5.41 -20.11 12.41
CA PRO A 69 -5.90 -20.01 11.03
C PRO A 69 -7.43 -20.02 10.91
N LYS A 70 -8.12 -20.74 11.81
CA LYS A 70 -9.59 -20.89 11.79
C LYS A 70 -10.36 -19.71 12.38
N ARG A 71 -9.69 -18.71 12.93
CA ARG A 71 -10.32 -17.55 13.61
C ARG A 71 -10.38 -16.31 12.72
N ALA A 72 -10.59 -16.52 11.42
CA ALA A 72 -10.62 -15.41 10.46
C ALA A 72 -11.78 -14.44 10.72
N ASP A 73 -12.97 -14.92 11.07
CA ASP A 73 -14.13 -14.06 11.34
C ASP A 73 -13.96 -13.24 12.62
N ASP A 74 -13.33 -13.80 13.65
CA ASP A 74 -12.98 -13.08 14.88
C ASP A 74 -12.00 -11.94 14.56
N ARG A 75 -10.98 -12.19 13.74
CA ARG A 75 -10.05 -11.14 13.28
C ARG A 75 -10.76 -10.04 12.50
N LYS A 76 -11.80 -10.37 11.74
CA LYS A 76 -12.57 -9.34 11.02
C LYS A 76 -13.28 -8.38 11.96
N GLN A 77 -13.90 -8.91 13.01
CA GLN A 77 -14.56 -8.10 14.03
C GLN A 77 -13.54 -7.28 14.82
N TRP A 78 -12.43 -7.91 15.21
CA TRP A 78 -11.34 -7.28 15.93
C TRP A 78 -10.71 -6.10 15.18
N ILE A 79 -10.31 -6.31 13.92
CA ILE A 79 -9.73 -5.25 13.08
C ILE A 79 -10.78 -4.18 12.74
N GLY A 80 -12.03 -4.57 12.52
CA GLY A 80 -13.14 -3.65 12.27
C GLY A 80 -13.53 -2.79 13.49
N GLY A 81 -13.21 -3.25 14.70
CA GLY A 81 -13.41 -2.52 15.95
C GLY A 81 -12.25 -1.60 16.35
N CYS A 82 -11.16 -1.57 15.57
CA CYS A 82 -10.01 -0.71 15.85
C CYS A 82 -10.38 0.77 15.64
N GLU A 83 -10.33 1.55 16.72
CA GLU A 83 -10.63 2.98 16.72
C GLU A 83 -9.47 3.81 16.12
N GLU A 84 -9.79 4.98 15.58
CA GLU A 84 -8.76 5.92 15.15
C GLU A 84 -8.03 6.50 16.37
N GLY A 85 -6.70 6.60 16.28
CA GLY A 85 -5.89 7.07 17.41
C GLY A 85 -5.55 5.98 18.42
N THR A 86 -5.82 4.71 18.14
CA THR A 86 -5.25 3.59 18.92
C THR A 86 -3.71 3.59 18.79
N PHE A 87 -3.01 3.58 19.93
CA PHE A 87 -1.56 3.37 20.03
C PHE A 87 -1.20 2.76 21.39
N VAL A 88 0.01 2.21 21.49
CA VAL A 88 0.61 1.78 22.76
C VAL A 88 1.40 2.95 23.35
N ASP A 89 1.17 3.23 24.63
CA ASP A 89 2.00 4.17 25.38
C ASP A 89 3.34 3.51 25.72
N HIS A 90 4.41 3.96 25.08
CA HIS A 90 5.76 3.43 25.30
C HIS A 90 6.50 4.13 26.46
N SER A 91 5.84 5.05 27.18
CA SER A 91 6.42 5.63 28.41
C SER A 91 6.28 4.70 29.62
N GLU A 92 5.39 3.72 29.53
CA GLU A 92 5.19 2.69 30.56
C GLU A 92 6.23 1.57 30.41
N SER A 93 6.82 1.13 31.52
CA SER A 93 7.83 0.05 31.55
C SER A 93 7.22 -1.35 31.43
N GLU A 94 5.89 -1.46 31.43
CA GLU A 94 5.14 -2.73 31.40
C GLU A 94 4.01 -2.65 30.37
N LEU A 95 3.87 -3.68 29.54
CA LEU A 95 2.85 -3.78 28.49
C LEU A 95 2.15 -5.14 28.58
N SER A 96 0.82 -5.15 28.76
CA SER A 96 0.08 -6.40 28.77
C SER A 96 -0.01 -7.01 27.37
N TYR A 97 -0.09 -8.33 27.26
CA TYR A 97 -0.35 -8.98 25.97
C TYR A 97 -1.67 -8.52 25.35
N ALA A 98 -2.71 -8.30 26.16
CA ALA A 98 -3.97 -7.74 25.70
C ALA A 98 -3.81 -6.37 25.04
N ASP A 99 -3.05 -5.46 25.65
CA ASP A 99 -2.80 -4.14 25.08
C ASP A 99 -1.91 -4.22 23.84
N PHE A 100 -0.86 -5.04 23.85
CA PHE A 100 -0.04 -5.27 22.66
C PHE A 100 -0.88 -5.76 21.48
N VAL A 101 -1.73 -6.77 21.68
CA VAL A 101 -2.59 -7.28 20.63
C VAL A 101 -3.54 -6.17 20.17
N ASN A 102 -4.31 -5.57 21.08
CA ASN A 102 -5.39 -4.66 20.71
C ASN A 102 -4.97 -3.24 20.39
N LYS A 103 -3.73 -2.84 20.68
CA LYS A 103 -3.24 -1.46 20.46
C LYS A 103 -2.06 -1.35 19.51
N GLU A 104 -1.32 -2.44 19.27
CA GLU A 104 -0.17 -2.43 18.36
C GLU A 104 -0.33 -3.45 17.22
N LEU A 105 -0.57 -4.72 17.53
CA LEU A 105 -0.71 -5.77 16.52
C LEU A 105 -1.91 -5.52 15.59
N VAL A 106 -3.00 -4.97 16.11
CA VAL A 106 -4.18 -4.61 15.32
C VAL A 106 -3.85 -3.56 14.25
N LEU A 107 -2.94 -2.63 14.54
CA LEU A 107 -2.51 -1.59 13.58
C LEU A 107 -1.76 -2.22 12.41
N PHE A 108 -0.87 -3.18 12.70
CA PHE A 108 -0.21 -3.97 11.68
C PHE A 108 -1.21 -4.76 10.85
N ALA A 109 -2.17 -5.44 11.49
CA ALA A 109 -3.16 -6.25 10.79
C ALA A 109 -4.07 -5.41 9.89
N LYS A 110 -4.48 -4.22 10.34
CA LYS A 110 -5.21 -3.23 9.55
C LYS A 110 -4.39 -2.78 8.34
N TYR A 111 -3.13 -2.40 8.56
CA TYR A 111 -2.21 -1.99 7.51
C TYR A 111 -1.97 -3.10 6.46
N ASP A 112 -1.88 -4.35 6.90
CA ASP A 112 -1.73 -5.51 6.02
C ASP A 112 -2.93 -5.64 5.08
N VAL A 113 -4.15 -5.49 5.60
CA VAL A 113 -5.38 -5.48 4.78
C VAL A 113 -5.38 -4.32 3.78
N GLU A 114 -5.04 -3.11 4.24
CA GLU A 114 -4.97 -1.91 3.39
C GLU A 114 -3.96 -2.06 2.24
N ARG A 115 -2.82 -2.70 2.49
CA ARG A 115 -1.80 -2.95 1.47
C ARG A 115 -2.17 -4.11 0.54
N ALA A 116 -2.90 -5.09 1.05
CA ALA A 116 -3.21 -6.32 0.32
C ALA A 116 -4.44 -6.21 -0.59
N ILE A 117 -5.46 -5.47 -0.17
CA ILE A 117 -6.75 -5.35 -0.86
C ILE A 117 -6.78 -4.02 -1.63
N PRO A 118 -7.10 -4.02 -2.94
CA PRO A 118 -7.14 -2.79 -3.72
C PRO A 118 -8.41 -1.98 -3.44
N SER A 119 -8.36 -0.68 -3.76
CA SER A 119 -9.55 0.16 -3.77
C SER A 119 -10.46 -0.18 -4.94
N MET A 120 -11.78 -0.18 -4.72
CA MET A 120 -12.75 -0.39 -5.78
C MET A 120 -12.79 0.75 -6.82
N VAL A 121 -12.27 1.93 -6.46
CA VAL A 121 -12.35 3.12 -7.31
C VAL A 121 -11.36 3.04 -8.47
N ASP A 122 -10.08 2.76 -8.17
CA ASP A 122 -9.01 2.67 -9.17
C ASP A 122 -8.51 1.24 -9.42
N GLY A 123 -8.92 0.27 -8.60
CA GLY A 123 -8.42 -1.11 -8.69
C GLY A 123 -6.97 -1.27 -8.21
N PHE A 124 -6.39 -0.27 -7.55
CA PHE A 124 -5.00 -0.32 -7.12
C PHE A 124 -4.84 -0.65 -5.63
N LYS A 125 -3.82 -1.45 -5.35
CA LYS A 125 -3.16 -1.48 -4.04
C LYS A 125 -2.30 -0.22 -3.87
N PRO A 126 -2.01 0.22 -2.64
CA PRO A 126 -1.20 1.42 -2.41
C PRO A 126 0.15 1.43 -3.17
N GLY A 127 0.85 0.29 -3.21
CA GLY A 127 2.10 0.17 -3.97
C GLY A 127 1.95 0.40 -5.47
N GLN A 128 0.88 -0.10 -6.10
CA GLN A 128 0.59 0.14 -7.51
C GLN A 128 0.25 1.62 -7.76
N ARG A 129 -0.53 2.22 -6.85
CA ARG A 129 -0.90 3.64 -6.93
C ARG A 129 0.32 4.56 -6.84
N LYS A 130 1.27 4.24 -5.95
CA LYS A 130 2.57 4.91 -5.85
C LYS A 130 3.37 4.84 -7.16
N VAL A 131 3.38 3.68 -7.82
CA VAL A 131 4.03 3.52 -9.14
C VAL A 131 3.38 4.41 -10.20
N VAL A 132 2.05 4.40 -10.29
CA VAL A 132 1.29 5.24 -11.24
C VAL A 132 1.53 6.73 -10.96
N PHE A 133 1.45 7.13 -9.69
CA PHE A 133 1.72 8.50 -9.25
C PHE A 133 3.12 8.98 -9.62
N GLY A 134 4.16 8.20 -9.30
CA GLY A 134 5.53 8.58 -9.65
C GLY A 134 5.73 8.68 -11.17
N ALA A 135 5.12 7.78 -11.95
CA ALA A 135 5.19 7.84 -13.40
C ALA A 135 4.46 9.07 -13.99
N PHE A 136 3.32 9.45 -13.43
CA PHE A 136 2.57 10.65 -13.79
C PHE A 136 3.34 11.93 -13.42
N LYS A 137 3.87 11.99 -12.20
CA LYS A 137 4.71 13.10 -11.72
C LYS A 137 5.95 13.31 -12.60
N LYS A 138 6.58 12.20 -13.05
CA LYS A 138 7.74 12.23 -13.96
C LYS A 138 7.37 12.57 -15.41
N LYS A 139 6.08 12.51 -15.77
CA LYS A 139 5.60 12.54 -17.16
C LYS A 139 6.35 11.51 -18.03
N LEU A 140 6.32 10.24 -17.60
CA LEU A 140 7.14 9.17 -18.17
C LEU A 140 6.70 8.76 -19.60
N THR A 141 7.02 9.59 -20.59
CA THR A 141 6.72 9.36 -22.01
C THR A 141 7.83 8.61 -22.74
N SER A 142 9.08 8.74 -22.28
CA SER A 142 10.25 8.02 -22.81
C SER A 142 10.58 6.80 -21.96
N GLU A 143 11.26 5.83 -22.57
CA GLU A 143 11.68 4.62 -21.87
C GLU A 143 12.70 4.92 -20.76
N ILE A 144 12.57 4.20 -19.65
CA ILE A 144 13.49 4.22 -18.50
C ILE A 144 13.70 2.79 -18.01
N LYS A 145 14.86 2.48 -17.43
CA LYS A 145 15.08 1.18 -16.78
C LYS A 145 14.14 1.01 -15.60
N VAL A 146 13.59 -0.19 -15.41
CA VAL A 146 12.68 -0.47 -14.28
C VAL A 146 13.37 -0.21 -12.93
N ALA A 147 14.66 -0.57 -12.79
CA ALA A 147 15.42 -0.27 -11.57
C ALA A 147 15.54 1.25 -11.28
N GLN A 148 15.74 2.07 -12.32
CA GLN A 148 15.83 3.52 -12.17
C GLN A 148 14.46 4.14 -11.84
N LEU A 149 13.39 3.63 -12.44
CA LEU A 149 12.04 4.05 -12.13
C LEU A 149 11.64 3.71 -10.70
N ALA A 150 12.00 2.52 -10.21
CA ALA A 150 11.76 2.11 -8.83
C ALA A 150 12.44 3.06 -7.83
N GLY A 151 13.72 3.40 -8.03
CA GLY A 151 14.42 4.37 -7.18
C GLY A 151 13.74 5.75 -7.19
N TYR A 152 13.34 6.24 -8.38
CA TYR A 152 12.61 7.51 -8.50
C TYR A 152 11.28 7.50 -7.73
N ILE A 153 10.48 6.43 -7.87
CA ILE A 153 9.20 6.30 -7.17
C ILE A 153 9.42 6.21 -5.66
N ALA A 154 10.40 5.41 -5.21
CA ALA A 154 10.69 5.25 -3.79
C ALA A 154 10.99 6.59 -3.11
N GLU A 155 11.78 7.44 -3.76
CA GLU A 155 12.07 8.81 -3.32
C GLU A 155 10.84 9.72 -3.38
N HIS A 156 10.01 9.63 -4.43
CA HIS A 156 8.96 10.61 -4.70
C HIS A 156 7.59 10.27 -4.12
N SER A 157 7.39 9.05 -3.61
CA SER A 157 6.13 8.57 -3.05
C SER A 157 6.28 8.00 -1.64
N SER A 158 7.42 8.22 -0.98
CA SER A 158 7.71 7.67 0.36
C SER A 158 7.40 6.17 0.45
N TYR A 159 8.04 5.35 -0.38
CA TYR A 159 7.82 3.89 -0.36
C TYR A 159 8.77 3.19 0.62
N HIS A 160 8.22 2.50 1.63
CA HIS A 160 9.00 1.98 2.75
C HIS A 160 9.27 0.46 2.72
N HIS A 161 8.81 -0.28 1.69
CA HIS A 161 8.92 -1.75 1.63
C HIS A 161 10.06 -2.26 0.73
N GLY A 162 11.02 -1.40 0.40
CA GLY A 162 12.18 -1.74 -0.41
C GLY A 162 11.93 -1.78 -1.92
N GLU A 163 12.96 -1.42 -2.69
CA GLU A 163 12.87 -1.25 -4.14
C GLU A 163 12.55 -2.55 -4.89
N THR A 164 12.96 -3.71 -4.39
CA THR A 164 12.70 -5.01 -5.03
C THR A 164 11.19 -5.27 -5.16
N SER A 165 10.42 -4.97 -4.12
CA SER A 165 8.96 -5.09 -4.14
C SER A 165 8.34 -4.14 -5.17
N LEU A 166 8.89 -2.93 -5.27
CA LEU A 166 8.44 -1.90 -6.20
C LEU A 166 8.77 -2.26 -7.67
N GLN A 167 9.95 -2.84 -7.92
CA GLN A 167 10.32 -3.37 -9.24
C GLN A 167 9.35 -4.48 -9.68
N GLY A 168 9.00 -5.40 -8.79
CA GLY A 168 7.97 -6.42 -9.06
C GLY A 168 6.60 -5.80 -9.37
N THR A 169 6.22 -4.74 -8.64
CA THR A 169 4.98 -4.00 -8.90
C THR A 169 4.97 -3.35 -10.29
N ILE A 170 6.07 -2.70 -10.69
CA ILE A 170 6.20 -2.09 -12.04
C ILE A 170 6.11 -3.17 -13.13
N VAL A 171 6.78 -4.31 -12.93
CA VAL A 171 6.72 -5.43 -13.88
C VAL A 171 5.28 -5.93 -14.02
N GLY A 172 4.57 -6.16 -12.92
CA GLY A 172 3.17 -6.60 -12.93
C GLY A 172 2.24 -5.64 -13.66
N LEU A 173 2.39 -4.33 -13.45
CA LEU A 173 1.59 -3.30 -14.14
C LEU A 173 1.89 -3.19 -15.66
N ALA A 174 3.02 -3.72 -16.11
CA ALA A 174 3.44 -3.71 -17.51
C ALA A 174 3.13 -5.01 -18.27
N GLN A 175 2.89 -6.12 -17.56
CA GLN A 175 2.67 -7.44 -18.16
C GLN A 175 1.46 -7.46 -19.09
N LYS A 176 1.58 -8.20 -20.20
CA LYS A 176 0.58 -8.28 -21.28
C LYS A 176 0.34 -9.70 -21.82
N HIS A 177 0.77 -10.73 -21.09
CA HIS A 177 0.55 -12.11 -21.50
C HIS A 177 -0.90 -12.54 -21.18
N VAL A 178 -1.41 -13.56 -21.86
CA VAL A 178 -2.78 -14.09 -21.62
C VAL A 178 -2.96 -14.44 -20.14
N GLY A 179 -4.00 -13.90 -19.51
CA GLY A 179 -4.28 -14.05 -18.08
C GLY A 179 -3.63 -13.02 -17.16
N SER A 180 -2.96 -12.00 -17.71
CA SER A 180 -2.47 -10.83 -16.95
C SER A 180 -3.41 -9.63 -17.10
N ASN A 181 -2.90 -8.45 -17.47
CA ASN A 181 -3.72 -7.24 -17.62
C ASN A 181 -4.45 -7.23 -18.96
N ASN A 182 -5.78 -7.00 -18.95
CA ASN A 182 -6.52 -6.68 -20.19
C ASN A 182 -6.07 -5.34 -20.78
N ILE A 183 -5.75 -4.37 -19.91
CA ILE A 183 -5.13 -3.11 -20.28
C ILE A 183 -3.94 -2.83 -19.36
N ASN A 184 -2.73 -3.01 -19.87
CA ASN A 184 -1.50 -2.65 -19.18
C ASN A 184 -1.26 -1.12 -19.21
N LEU A 185 -0.95 -0.54 -18.05
CA LEU A 185 -0.71 0.89 -17.90
C LEU A 185 0.73 1.28 -18.25
N PHE A 186 1.63 0.30 -18.25
CA PHE A 186 3.05 0.46 -18.55
C PHE A 186 3.44 -0.41 -19.73
N MET A 187 4.36 0.06 -20.57
CA MET A 187 4.85 -0.68 -21.72
C MET A 187 5.92 -1.70 -21.29
N PRO A 188 5.79 -2.99 -21.67
CA PRO A 188 6.79 -4.01 -21.37
C PRO A 188 7.91 -4.01 -22.42
N ASN A 189 8.85 -3.06 -22.34
CA ASN A 189 9.96 -2.93 -23.29
C ASN A 189 11.14 -3.79 -22.86
N GLY A 190 11.08 -5.07 -23.24
CA GLY A 190 12.01 -6.12 -22.83
C GLY A 190 11.29 -7.39 -22.43
N GLN A 191 11.96 -8.28 -21.71
CA GLN A 191 11.36 -9.53 -21.21
C GLN A 191 10.67 -9.30 -19.86
N PHE A 192 9.36 -9.02 -19.87
CA PHE A 192 8.52 -8.81 -18.67
C PHE A 192 7.83 -10.09 -18.18
N GLY A 193 8.26 -11.23 -18.69
CA GLY A 193 7.71 -12.54 -18.37
C GLY A 193 6.57 -12.92 -19.31
N SER A 194 6.27 -14.22 -19.30
CA SER A 194 5.36 -14.85 -20.23
C SER A 194 4.36 -15.74 -19.50
N ARG A 195 3.36 -16.23 -20.24
CA ARG A 195 2.39 -17.18 -19.71
C ARG A 195 3.01 -18.51 -19.26
N LEU A 196 4.23 -18.85 -19.68
CA LEU A 196 4.87 -20.13 -19.34
C LEU A 196 5.10 -20.28 -17.84
N GLN A 197 5.36 -19.17 -17.15
CA GLN A 197 5.55 -19.15 -15.70
C GLN A 197 4.69 -18.08 -15.00
N GLY A 198 3.58 -17.66 -15.65
CA GLY A 198 2.71 -16.61 -15.12
C GLY A 198 3.45 -15.30 -14.82
N GLY A 199 4.38 -14.93 -15.70
CA GLY A 199 5.18 -13.70 -15.58
C GLY A 199 6.41 -13.80 -14.68
N LYS A 200 6.63 -14.91 -13.96
CA LYS A 200 7.81 -15.10 -13.07
C LYS A 200 9.14 -15.23 -13.82
N ASP A 201 9.09 -15.52 -15.11
CA ASP A 201 10.22 -15.62 -16.04
C ASP A 201 10.67 -14.26 -16.61
N HIS A 202 10.32 -13.15 -15.94
CA HIS A 202 10.78 -11.82 -16.33
C HIS A 202 12.29 -11.65 -16.11
N ALA A 203 12.93 -10.82 -16.93
CA ALA A 203 14.33 -10.48 -16.75
C ALA A 203 14.54 -9.52 -15.57
N ALA A 204 15.78 -9.41 -15.09
CA ALA A 204 16.11 -8.50 -13.99
C ALA A 204 15.84 -7.03 -14.33
N ALA A 205 15.35 -6.26 -13.37
CA ALA A 205 14.91 -4.87 -13.51
C ALA A 205 15.95 -3.90 -14.10
N ARG A 206 17.24 -4.25 -14.01
CA ARG A 206 18.35 -3.46 -14.59
C ARG A 206 18.48 -3.57 -16.11
N TYR A 207 17.86 -4.60 -16.73
CA TYR A 207 17.97 -4.88 -18.17
C TYR A 207 16.70 -4.55 -18.95
N ILE A 208 15.56 -4.39 -18.26
CA ILE A 208 14.27 -4.12 -18.88
C ILE A 208 13.89 -2.66 -18.73
N HIS A 209 13.17 -2.14 -19.71
CA HIS A 209 12.73 -0.75 -19.77
C HIS A 209 11.22 -0.65 -19.79
N THR A 210 10.70 0.48 -19.35
CA THR A 210 9.26 0.76 -19.37
C THR A 210 8.98 2.23 -19.63
N SER A 211 7.75 2.52 -20.02
CA SER A 211 7.19 3.87 -20.17
C SER A 211 5.67 3.78 -19.94
N LEU A 212 5.00 4.92 -19.73
CA LEU A 212 3.54 4.93 -19.65
C LEU A 212 2.94 4.52 -21.00
N SER A 213 1.91 3.67 -20.96
CA SER A 213 1.11 3.39 -22.14
C SER A 213 0.33 4.64 -22.52
N ARG A 214 0.09 4.84 -23.83
CA ARG A 214 -0.72 5.98 -24.31
C ARG A 214 -2.14 5.98 -23.73
N THR A 215 -2.60 4.82 -23.28
CA THR A 215 -3.93 4.62 -22.71
C THR A 215 -3.97 5.05 -21.23
N ALA A 216 -2.86 5.04 -20.50
CA ALA A 216 -2.84 5.34 -19.07
C ALA A 216 -3.43 6.72 -18.73
N ARG A 217 -2.96 7.81 -19.39
CA ARG A 217 -3.51 9.16 -19.19
C ARG A 217 -4.88 9.39 -19.84
N ARG A 218 -5.31 8.52 -20.77
CA ARG A 218 -6.70 8.55 -21.26
C ARG A 218 -7.66 7.90 -20.28
N LEU A 219 -7.17 6.93 -19.53
CA LEU A 219 -7.94 6.26 -18.48
C LEU A 219 -7.99 7.10 -17.20
N MET A 220 -6.92 7.82 -16.89
CA MET A 220 -6.80 8.74 -15.76
C MET A 220 -6.38 10.12 -16.27
N PRO A 221 -7.35 10.95 -16.69
CA PRO A 221 -7.12 12.29 -17.23
C PRO A 221 -6.28 13.16 -16.28
N GLU A 222 -5.39 14.00 -16.82
CA GLU A 222 -4.57 14.92 -16.02
C GLU A 222 -5.42 16.05 -15.44
N GLU A 223 -6.56 16.34 -16.06
CA GLU A 223 -7.56 17.32 -15.63
C GLU A 223 -8.22 16.94 -14.30
N ASP A 224 -8.24 15.65 -13.96
CA ASP A 224 -8.79 15.16 -12.68
C ASP A 224 -7.78 15.29 -11.54
N ASP A 225 -6.47 15.34 -11.83
CA ASP A 225 -5.41 15.36 -10.81
C ASP A 225 -5.65 16.46 -9.73
N PRO A 226 -5.98 17.73 -10.06
CA PRO A 226 -6.15 18.79 -9.05
C PRO A 226 -7.32 18.60 -8.08
N VAL A 227 -8.29 17.74 -8.40
CA VAL A 227 -9.46 17.49 -7.54
C VAL A 227 -9.33 16.21 -6.70
N LEU A 228 -8.22 15.48 -6.85
CA LEU A 228 -7.93 14.30 -6.03
C LEU A 228 -7.42 14.71 -4.65
N GLU A 229 -7.73 13.89 -3.64
CA GLU A 229 -7.19 14.05 -2.29
C GLU A 229 -5.80 13.39 -2.20
N TYR A 230 -4.75 14.21 -2.28
CA TYR A 230 -3.36 13.76 -2.12
C TYR A 230 -3.01 13.54 -0.65
N LEU A 231 -2.42 12.38 -0.37
CA LEU A 231 -1.96 12.04 0.97
C LEU A 231 -0.66 12.80 1.30
N ASN A 232 -0.39 12.96 2.59
CA ASN A 232 0.85 13.52 3.10
C ASN A 232 1.60 12.46 3.91
N ASP A 233 2.88 12.26 3.60
CA ASP A 233 3.77 11.40 4.38
C ASP A 233 5.03 12.20 4.71
N GLU A 234 5.29 12.44 5.99
CA GLU A 234 6.45 13.21 6.48
C GLU A 234 6.58 14.62 5.87
N GLY A 235 5.45 15.29 5.60
CA GLY A 235 5.43 16.61 4.96
C GLY A 235 5.55 16.57 3.43
N MET A 236 5.81 15.39 2.85
CA MET A 236 5.80 15.18 1.41
C MET A 236 4.40 14.86 0.91
N SER A 237 3.94 15.60 -0.10
CA SER A 237 2.75 15.20 -0.85
C SER A 237 3.09 13.96 -1.70
N ILE A 238 2.41 12.86 -1.40
CA ILE A 238 2.57 11.55 -2.03
C ILE A 238 1.36 11.25 -2.93
N GLU A 239 1.08 10.00 -3.28
CA GLU A 239 -0.03 9.61 -4.14
C GLU A 239 -1.42 9.98 -3.58
N PRO A 240 -2.46 10.10 -4.43
CA PRO A 240 -3.80 10.34 -3.95
C PRO A 240 -4.37 9.12 -3.22
N ARG A 241 -5.43 9.34 -2.43
CA ARG A 241 -6.17 8.26 -1.78
C ARG A 241 -6.64 7.20 -2.80
N TRP A 242 -7.10 7.67 -3.96
CA TRP A 242 -7.36 6.89 -5.17
C TRP A 242 -7.35 7.80 -6.41
N TYR A 243 -7.13 7.21 -7.58
CA TYR A 243 -7.45 7.86 -8.86
C TYR A 243 -8.91 7.63 -9.23
N CYS A 244 -9.45 8.43 -10.14
CA CYS A 244 -10.81 8.28 -10.67
C CYS A 244 -10.75 7.92 -12.16
N PRO A 245 -10.54 6.65 -12.52
CA PRO A 245 -10.44 6.29 -13.92
C PRO A 245 -11.78 6.40 -14.65
N VAL A 246 -11.75 6.74 -15.94
CA VAL A 246 -12.94 6.88 -16.81
C VAL A 246 -13.75 5.59 -16.97
N ILE A 247 -13.14 4.43 -16.70
CA ILE A 247 -13.77 3.11 -16.61
C ILE A 247 -13.22 2.37 -15.38
N PRO A 248 -14.00 1.49 -14.72
CA PRO A 248 -13.59 0.83 -13.48
C PRO A 248 -12.46 -0.16 -13.72
N LEU A 249 -11.22 0.26 -13.45
CA LEU A 249 -10.02 -0.53 -13.71
C LEU A 249 -9.97 -1.84 -12.90
N VAL A 250 -10.59 -1.87 -11.72
CA VAL A 250 -10.74 -3.08 -10.90
C VAL A 250 -11.45 -4.22 -11.65
N LEU A 251 -12.38 -3.90 -12.55
CA LEU A 251 -13.07 -4.89 -13.40
C LEU A 251 -12.32 -5.13 -14.70
N VAL A 252 -11.59 -4.14 -15.22
CA VAL A 252 -10.79 -4.31 -16.44
C VAL A 252 -9.66 -5.31 -16.22
N ASN A 253 -8.87 -5.11 -15.17
CA ASN A 253 -7.64 -5.88 -14.91
C ASN A 253 -7.79 -6.90 -13.78
N GLY A 254 -8.98 -7.00 -13.19
CA GLY A 254 -9.21 -7.84 -12.01
C GLY A 254 -8.43 -7.37 -10.79
N ALA A 255 -8.48 -8.18 -9.73
CA ALA A 255 -7.80 -7.91 -8.48
C ALA A 255 -7.71 -9.17 -7.61
N ASP A 256 -6.50 -9.56 -7.22
CA ASP A 256 -6.27 -10.61 -6.23
C ASP A 256 -5.46 -10.08 -5.05
N GLY A 257 -5.84 -10.47 -3.84
CA GLY A 257 -5.20 -10.02 -2.61
C GLY A 257 -5.60 -10.86 -1.41
N ILE A 258 -4.65 -11.03 -0.48
CA ILE A 258 -4.85 -11.75 0.77
C ILE A 258 -4.25 -10.89 1.87
N GLY A 259 -5.07 -10.49 2.83
CA GLY A 259 -4.67 -9.79 4.04
C GLY A 259 -5.15 -10.54 5.28
N THR A 260 -4.85 -9.98 6.45
CA THR A 260 -5.17 -10.61 7.74
C THR A 260 -6.68 -10.78 7.96
N GLY A 261 -7.22 -11.96 7.66
CA GLY A 261 -8.65 -12.27 7.81
C GLY A 261 -9.52 -11.94 6.58
N TRP A 262 -8.94 -11.37 5.53
CA TRP A 262 -9.65 -11.04 4.27
C TRP A 262 -8.92 -11.57 3.04
N SER A 263 -9.70 -11.86 2.01
CA SER A 263 -9.19 -12.07 0.66
C SER A 263 -10.10 -11.43 -0.36
N THR A 264 -9.54 -11.12 -1.53
CA THR A 264 -10.25 -10.61 -2.69
C THR A 264 -9.81 -11.39 -3.92
N SER A 265 -10.78 -11.68 -4.79
CA SER A 265 -10.53 -12.18 -6.13
C SER A 265 -11.61 -11.63 -7.06
N VAL A 266 -11.18 -10.80 -8.00
CA VAL A 266 -12.03 -10.17 -9.02
C VAL A 266 -11.47 -10.57 -10.37
N PRO A 267 -12.27 -11.21 -11.24
CA PRO A 267 -11.81 -11.60 -12.57
C PRO A 267 -11.73 -10.39 -13.51
N ASN A 268 -11.06 -10.57 -14.65
CA ASN A 268 -11.02 -9.57 -15.68
C ASN A 268 -12.32 -9.58 -16.50
N TYR A 269 -12.71 -8.40 -16.98
CA TYR A 269 -13.87 -8.21 -17.85
C TYR A 269 -13.49 -7.43 -19.11
N ASN A 270 -14.29 -7.62 -20.16
CA ASN A 270 -14.10 -6.94 -21.43
C ASN A 270 -14.39 -5.42 -21.27
N PRO A 271 -13.42 -4.54 -21.59
CA PRO A 271 -13.62 -3.10 -21.49
C PRO A 271 -14.81 -2.57 -22.30
N ARG A 272 -15.17 -3.23 -23.40
CA ARG A 272 -16.30 -2.81 -24.24
C ARG A 272 -17.64 -3.03 -23.55
N ASP A 273 -17.79 -4.13 -22.81
CA ASP A 273 -19.01 -4.45 -22.08
C ASP A 273 -19.17 -3.51 -20.88
N LEU A 274 -18.06 -3.20 -20.21
CA LEU A 274 -18.02 -2.17 -19.16
C LEU A 274 -18.46 -0.80 -19.68
N ILE A 275 -17.93 -0.36 -20.83
CA ILE A 275 -18.33 0.91 -21.46
C ILE A 275 -19.81 0.90 -21.86
N ALA A 276 -20.31 -0.22 -22.38
CA ALA A 276 -21.73 -0.37 -22.72
C ALA A 276 -22.62 -0.22 -21.47
N ASN A 277 -22.24 -0.87 -20.36
CA ASN A 277 -22.96 -0.76 -19.09
C ASN A 277 -22.88 0.62 -18.45
N ILE A 278 -21.74 1.31 -18.51
CA ILE A 278 -21.63 2.71 -18.06
C ILE A 278 -22.58 3.60 -18.85
N ARG A 279 -22.67 3.43 -20.18
CA ARG A 279 -23.60 4.20 -21.03
C ARG A 279 -25.05 3.90 -20.70
N ARG A 280 -25.41 2.64 -20.45
CA ARG A 280 -26.76 2.24 -19.99
C ARG A 280 -27.08 2.91 -18.65
N TYR A 281 -26.14 2.86 -17.69
CA TYR A 281 -26.29 3.48 -16.38
C TYR A 281 -26.54 5.00 -16.47
N ILE A 282 -25.76 5.72 -17.29
CA ILE A 282 -25.95 7.15 -17.55
C ILE A 282 -27.35 7.45 -18.12
N ARG A 283 -27.87 6.56 -18.99
CA ARG A 283 -29.22 6.66 -19.58
C ARG A 283 -30.33 6.15 -18.67
N LYS A 284 -30.01 5.67 -17.45
CA LYS A 284 -30.93 5.02 -16.52
C LYS A 284 -31.60 3.76 -17.11
N GLU A 285 -30.88 3.08 -18.00
CA GLU A 285 -31.27 1.78 -18.55
C GLU A 285 -30.72 0.64 -17.65
N PRO A 286 -31.41 -0.51 -17.56
CA PRO A 286 -30.87 -1.68 -16.88
C PRO A 286 -29.51 -2.10 -17.47
N MET A 287 -28.54 -2.36 -16.60
CA MET A 287 -27.25 -2.93 -16.99
C MET A 287 -27.40 -4.41 -17.36
N GLU A 288 -26.55 -4.88 -18.25
CA GLU A 288 -26.51 -6.28 -18.67
C GLU A 288 -25.47 -7.07 -17.85
N PRO A 289 -25.76 -8.34 -17.49
CA PRO A 289 -24.77 -9.21 -16.89
C PRO A 289 -23.54 -9.35 -17.76
N MET A 290 -22.35 -9.24 -17.16
CA MET A 290 -21.07 -9.39 -17.85
C MET A 290 -20.45 -10.75 -17.54
N VAL A 291 -19.73 -11.32 -18.51
CA VAL A 291 -19.00 -12.58 -18.37
C VAL A 291 -17.50 -12.27 -18.29
N PRO A 292 -16.73 -12.94 -17.41
CA PRO A 292 -15.28 -12.80 -17.39
C PRO A 292 -14.62 -12.97 -18.76
N TRP A 293 -13.64 -12.13 -19.07
CA TRP A 293 -12.96 -12.07 -20.36
C TRP A 293 -11.48 -11.68 -20.17
N TYR A 294 -10.58 -12.41 -20.86
CA TYR A 294 -9.12 -12.32 -20.75
C TYR A 294 -8.45 -12.26 -22.12
#